data_AF-A0A378MEL9-F1
#
_entry.id   AF-A0A378MEL9-F1
#
_cell.length_a   1.000
_cell.length_b   1.000
_cell.length_c   1.000
_cell.angle_alpha   90.00
_cell.angle_beta   90.00
_cell.angle_gamma   90.00
#
_symmetry.space_group_name_H-M   'P 1'
#
loop_
_entity.id
_entity.type
_entity.pdbx_description
1 polymer ?
#
loop_
_entity_poly.entity_id
_entity_poly.type
_entity_poly.pdbx_seq_one_letter_code
_entity_poly.pdbx_strand_id
1 'polypeptide(L)'
;MESKRKDVSLKAAKWADTHYYSSKGTAKQDKFPKYSLSYGLTSTNKVYCSKLVYQAYYYGSGSLNYVAPKAFAQLVDPYTLPHIFMGKYEPNKVKTYK
;
A
#
# COMPACT_ATOMS: atom_id res chain seq x y z
N MET A 1 12.63 15.94 8.88
CA MET A 1 11.62 15.35 7.95
C MET A 1 11.74 13.83 7.82
N GLU A 2 12.94 13.26 7.97
CA GLU A 2 13.20 11.83 7.77
C GLU A 2 12.54 10.89 8.80
N SER A 3 12.51 11.28 10.08
CA SER A 3 11.85 10.52 11.16
C SER A 3 10.35 10.27 10.90
N LYS A 4 9.62 11.28 10.39
CA LYS A 4 8.19 11.16 10.05
C LYS A 4 7.91 10.20 8.88
N ARG A 5 8.85 10.02 7.93
CA ARG A 5 8.69 9.08 6.81
C ARG A 5 8.94 7.63 7.24
N LYS A 6 9.94 7.41 8.11
CA LYS A 6 10.20 6.10 8.72
C LYS A 6 8.97 5.63 9.50
N ASP A 7 8.35 6.51 10.27
CA ASP A 7 7.10 6.23 11.00
C ASP A 7 5.95 5.79 10.06
N VAL A 8 5.74 6.47 8.93
CA VAL A 8 4.68 6.08 7.98
C VAL A 8 4.95 4.75 7.31
N SER A 9 6.20 4.47 6.90
CA SER A 9 6.54 3.17 6.31
C SER A 9 6.29 2.01 7.27
N LEU A 10 6.57 2.20 8.57
CA LEU A 10 6.29 1.21 9.62
C LEU A 10 4.79 1.03 9.85
N LYS A 11 4.01 2.12 9.83
CA LYS A 11 2.55 2.04 9.95
C LYS A 11 1.90 1.38 8.74
N ALA A 12 2.36 1.67 7.54
CA ALA A 12 1.94 1.01 6.31
C ALA A 12 2.27 -0.50 6.35
N ALA A 13 3.48 -0.86 6.77
CA ALA A 13 3.88 -2.25 6.96
C ALA A 13 3.01 -2.97 8.00
N LYS A 14 2.79 -2.35 9.17
CA LYS A 14 1.92 -2.89 10.23
C LYS A 14 0.48 -3.06 9.75
N TRP A 15 -0.04 -2.11 8.98
CA TRP A 15 -1.37 -2.24 8.40
C TRP A 15 -1.42 -3.43 7.43
N ALA A 16 -0.47 -3.53 6.50
CA ALA A 16 -0.42 -4.64 5.54
C ALA A 16 -0.30 -6.01 6.24
N ASP A 17 0.60 -6.12 7.22
CA ASP A 17 0.80 -7.33 8.01
C ASP A 17 -0.50 -7.76 8.71
N THR A 18 -1.14 -6.81 9.42
CA THR A 18 -2.39 -7.08 10.13
C THR A 18 -3.58 -7.38 9.23
N HIS A 19 -3.53 -7.03 7.95
CA HIS A 19 -4.65 -7.16 7.01
C HIS A 19 -4.49 -8.29 6.00
N TYR A 20 -3.26 -8.71 5.69
CA TYR A 20 -2.98 -9.75 4.69
C TYR A 20 -2.25 -10.98 5.22
N TYR A 21 -1.56 -10.88 6.36
CA TYR A 21 -0.72 -11.96 6.86
C TYR A 21 -1.20 -12.49 8.22
N SER A 22 -1.21 -11.65 9.26
CA SER A 22 -1.54 -12.05 10.63
C SER A 22 -2.56 -11.09 11.25
N SER A 23 -3.76 -11.54 11.60
CA SER A 23 -4.80 -10.72 12.25
C SER A 23 -4.33 -9.95 13.49
N LYS A 24 -3.31 -10.47 14.19
CA LYS A 24 -2.71 -9.89 15.41
C LYS A 24 -1.35 -9.21 15.20
N GLY A 25 -0.85 -9.20 13.97
CA GLY A 25 0.50 -8.73 13.63
C GLY A 25 1.64 -9.51 14.29
N THR A 26 1.53 -10.84 14.29
CA THR A 26 2.50 -11.79 14.84
C THR A 26 3.18 -12.56 13.71
N ALA A 27 4.23 -13.31 14.03
CA ALA A 27 4.92 -14.14 13.04
C ALA A 27 4.05 -15.27 12.44
N LYS A 28 2.90 -15.60 13.06
CA LYS A 28 2.00 -16.65 12.58
C LYS A 28 1.03 -16.11 11.54
N GLN A 29 1.09 -16.64 10.32
CA GLN A 29 0.12 -16.36 9.28
C GLN A 29 -1.24 -17.00 9.60
N ASP A 30 -2.30 -16.21 9.55
CA ASP A 30 -3.69 -16.67 9.65
C ASP A 30 -4.61 -16.07 8.57
N LYS A 31 -4.06 -15.22 7.69
CA LYS A 31 -4.75 -14.65 6.53
C LYS A 31 -4.10 -15.12 5.23
N PHE A 32 -4.95 -15.48 4.27
CA PHE A 32 -4.55 -16.04 2.98
C PHE A 32 -5.36 -15.38 1.85
N PRO A 33 -5.09 -14.11 1.53
CA PRO A 33 -5.79 -13.43 0.44
C PRO A 33 -5.46 -14.08 -0.91
N LYS A 34 -6.45 -14.16 -1.79
CA LYS A 34 -6.31 -14.76 -3.12
C LYS A 34 -5.71 -13.74 -4.09
N TYR A 35 -4.66 -14.15 -4.81
CA TYR A 35 -4.08 -13.32 -5.86
C TYR A 35 -5.01 -13.27 -7.08
N SER A 36 -5.54 -12.09 -7.40
CA SER A 36 -6.48 -11.89 -8.50
C SER A 36 -6.63 -10.39 -8.82
N LEU A 37 -6.65 -10.06 -10.11
CA LEU A 37 -7.00 -8.71 -10.55
C LEU A 37 -8.50 -8.46 -10.28
N SER A 38 -8.77 -7.43 -9.48
CA SER A 38 -10.14 -7.05 -9.11
C SER A 38 -10.22 -5.53 -8.95
N TYR A 39 -11.31 -4.95 -9.46
CA TYR A 39 -11.58 -3.52 -9.38
C TYR A 39 -11.96 -3.02 -7.97
N GLY A 40 -12.24 -3.94 -7.03
CA GLY A 40 -12.60 -3.58 -5.66
C GLY A 40 -11.39 -3.15 -4.83
N LEU A 41 -11.06 -1.85 -4.77
CA LEU A 41 -9.92 -1.32 -4.00
C LEU A 41 -10.10 -1.33 -2.48
N THR A 42 -11.28 -1.67 -1.96
CA THR A 42 -11.55 -1.73 -0.51
C THR A 42 -11.37 -3.13 0.05
N SER A 43 -11.70 -4.17 -0.72
CA SER A 43 -11.59 -5.56 -0.30
C SER A 43 -10.14 -5.97 -0.10
N THR A 44 -9.86 -6.71 0.96
CA THR A 44 -8.54 -7.31 1.25
C THR A 44 -8.45 -8.78 0.85
N ASN A 45 -9.53 -9.39 0.34
CA ASN A 45 -9.56 -10.81 0.00
C ASN A 45 -8.98 -11.11 -1.40
N LYS A 46 -9.20 -10.23 -2.38
CA LYS A 46 -8.60 -10.31 -3.72
C LYS A 46 -7.47 -9.30 -3.84
N VAL A 47 -6.25 -9.74 -4.05
CA VAL A 47 -5.05 -8.87 -4.02
C VAL A 47 -4.21 -9.01 -5.29
N TYR A 48 -3.45 -7.97 -5.60
CA TYR A 48 -2.38 -7.97 -6.59
C TYR A 48 -1.27 -7.02 -6.11
N CYS A 49 -0.07 -7.15 -6.67
CA CYS A 49 1.14 -6.52 -6.15
C CYS A 49 1.00 -5.01 -5.86
N SER A 50 0.52 -4.24 -6.83
CA SER A 50 0.33 -2.78 -6.71
C SER A 50 -0.82 -2.39 -5.79
N LYS A 51 -1.88 -3.21 -5.68
CA LYS A 51 -2.97 -2.97 -4.73
C LYS A 51 -2.54 -3.14 -3.27
N LEU A 52 -1.67 -4.11 -2.98
CA LEU A 52 -1.13 -4.29 -1.64
C LEU A 52 -0.40 -3.02 -1.17
N VAL A 53 0.46 -2.47 -2.04
CA VAL A 53 1.19 -1.23 -1.74
C VAL A 53 0.23 -0.05 -1.59
N TYR A 54 -0.71 0.11 -2.51
CA TYR A 54 -1.72 1.17 -2.42
C TYR A 54 -2.49 1.13 -1.11
N GLN A 55 -3.07 -0.02 -0.75
CA GLN A 55 -3.90 -0.16 0.45
C GLN A 55 -3.05 0.06 1.72
N ALA A 56 -1.80 -0.43 1.75
CA ALA A 56 -0.88 -0.21 2.86
C ALA A 56 -0.65 1.27 3.14
N TYR A 57 -0.37 2.07 2.11
CA TYR A 57 -0.17 3.51 2.28
C TYR A 57 -1.48 4.28 2.44
N TYR A 58 -2.57 3.87 1.79
CA TYR A 58 -3.86 4.54 1.90
C TYR A 58 -4.45 4.45 3.32
N TYR A 59 -4.38 3.28 3.94
CA TYR A 59 -4.97 3.05 5.27
C TYR A 59 -3.95 3.15 6.41
N GLY A 60 -2.67 2.84 6.15
CA GLY A 60 -1.62 2.87 7.16
C GLY A 60 -1.02 4.25 7.43
N SER A 61 -1.20 5.23 6.55
CA SER A 61 -0.64 6.59 6.74
C SER A 61 -1.41 7.45 7.74
N GLY A 62 -2.54 6.97 8.28
CA GLY A 62 -3.37 7.70 9.21
C GLY A 62 -4.01 8.94 8.58
N SER A 63 -3.82 10.11 9.20
CA SER A 63 -4.34 11.39 8.70
C SER A 63 -3.52 12.02 7.57
N LEU A 64 -2.40 11.40 7.17
CA LEU A 64 -1.56 11.90 6.08
C LEU A 64 -2.03 11.30 4.75
N ASN A 65 -2.44 12.14 3.81
CA ASN A 65 -2.81 11.69 2.46
C ASN A 65 -1.53 11.35 1.66
N TYR A 66 -1.01 10.14 1.81
CA TYR A 66 0.21 9.68 1.10
C TYR A 66 -0.06 9.29 -0.35
N VAL A 67 -1.24 8.75 -0.63
CA VAL A 67 -1.66 8.30 -1.96
C VAL A 67 -3.04 8.86 -2.29
N ALA A 68 -3.34 8.95 -3.58
CA ALA A 68 -4.58 9.53 -4.09
C ALA A 68 -5.85 8.79 -3.59
N PRO A 69 -6.97 9.51 -3.43
CA PRO A 69 -8.25 8.92 -3.03
C PRO A 69 -8.73 7.81 -3.96
N LYS A 70 -9.41 6.80 -3.40
CA LYS A 70 -9.96 5.66 -4.15
C LYS A 70 -10.89 6.06 -5.30
N ALA A 71 -11.56 7.21 -5.19
CA ALA A 71 -12.46 7.72 -6.23
C ALA A 71 -11.78 7.90 -7.60
N PHE A 72 -10.45 8.04 -7.63
CA PHE A 72 -9.67 8.21 -8.86
C PHE A 72 -9.14 6.89 -9.45
N ALA A 73 -9.24 5.78 -8.72
CA ALA A 73 -8.63 4.52 -9.15
C ALA A 73 -9.66 3.38 -9.10
N GLN A 74 -9.99 2.82 -10.26
CA GLN A 74 -10.74 1.55 -10.35
C GLN A 74 -9.77 0.35 -10.32
N LEU A 75 -8.53 0.57 -10.76
CA LEU A 75 -7.45 -0.41 -10.76
C LEU A 75 -6.14 0.35 -10.52
N VAL A 76 -5.23 -0.22 -9.72
CA VAL A 76 -3.90 0.35 -9.50
C VAL A 76 -2.91 -0.45 -10.31
N ASP A 77 -2.48 0.06 -11.45
CA ASP A 77 -1.47 -0.61 -12.25
C ASP A 77 -0.06 -0.45 -11.62
N PRO A 78 0.85 -1.45 -11.71
CA PRO A 78 2.21 -1.31 -11.20
C PRO A 78 2.97 -0.09 -11.72
N TYR A 79 2.73 0.33 -12.96
CA TYR A 79 3.38 1.49 -13.57
C TYR A 79 2.75 2.82 -13.13
N THR A 80 1.48 2.82 -12.71
CA THR A 80 0.85 4.02 -12.15
C THR A 80 1.13 4.19 -10.66
N LEU A 81 1.61 3.13 -9.99
CA LEU A 81 1.88 3.12 -8.56
C LEU A 81 2.82 4.24 -8.07
N PRO A 82 3.88 4.66 -8.78
CA PRO A 82 4.66 5.82 -8.36
C PRO A 82 3.85 7.12 -8.41
N HIS A 83 3.01 7.28 -9.44
CA HIS A 83 2.27 8.51 -9.74
C HIS A 83 1.03 8.73 -8.88
N ILE A 84 0.55 7.71 -8.16
CA ILE A 84 -0.57 7.89 -7.21
C ILE A 84 -0.12 8.49 -5.88
N PHE A 85 1.18 8.54 -5.58
CA PHE A 85 1.67 9.20 -4.37
C PHE A 85 1.52 10.72 -4.50
N MET A 86 1.04 11.36 -3.44
CA MET A 86 0.71 12.78 -3.51
C MET A 86 1.95 13.67 -3.41
N GLY A 87 2.28 14.36 -4.51
CA GLY A 87 3.24 15.47 -4.57
C GLY A 87 4.52 15.23 -3.77
N LYS A 88 4.62 15.82 -2.57
CA LYS A 88 5.80 15.71 -1.69
C LYS A 88 6.13 14.29 -1.21
N TYR A 89 5.25 13.32 -1.44
CA TYR A 89 5.43 11.91 -1.10
C TYR A 89 5.76 11.03 -2.32
N GLU A 90 5.81 11.61 -3.52
CA GLU A 90 6.13 10.86 -4.74
C GLU A 90 7.52 10.20 -4.62
N PRO A 91 7.63 8.90 -4.93
CA PRO A 91 8.91 8.22 -4.93
C PRO A 91 9.86 8.85 -5.95
N ASN A 92 11.11 9.11 -5.53
CA ASN A 92 12.15 9.55 -6.45
C ASN A 92 12.81 8.33 -7.11
N LYS A 93 13.08 8.45 -8.41
CA LYS A 93 13.90 7.48 -9.13
C LYS A 93 15.31 7.47 -8.55
N VAL A 94 15.69 6.35 -7.92
CA VAL A 94 17.03 6.21 -7.30
C VAL A 94 18.07 5.72 -8.32
N LYS A 95 17.72 4.71 -9.12
CA LYS A 95 18.64 4.09 -10.09
C LYS A 95 17.86 3.34 -11.17
N THR A 96 18.42 3.23 -12.38
CA THR A 96 17.97 2.29 -13.41
C THR A 96 19.01 1.19 -13.54
N TYR A 97 18.55 -0.06 -13.51
CA TYR A 97 19.38 -1.22 -13.79
C TYR A 97 19.24 -1.57 -15.27
N LYS A 98 20.36 -1.93 -15.91
CA LYS A 98 20.43 -2.40 -17.29
C LYS A 98 20.65 -3.90 -17.29
#